data_AF-A0A0J8QK17-F1
#
_entry.id   AF-A0A0J8QK17-F1
#
_cell.length_a   1.000
_cell.length_b   1.000
_cell.length_c   1.000
_cell.angle_alpha   90.00
_cell.angle_beta   90.00
_cell.angle_gamma   90.00
#
_symmetry.space_group_name_H-M   'P 1'
#
loop_
_entity.id
_entity.type
_entity.pdbx_description
1 polymer ?
#
loop_
_entity_poly.entity_id
_entity_poly.type
_entity_poly.pdbx_seq_one_letter_code
_entity_poly.pdbx_strand_id
1 'polypeptide(L)'
;MSLDPASLARSSSPASSEASLPKNQSRAYEDGLKKDKAYRRYASNVERALSLFDTTLQEWADYISFLSRLLKALQSHPLSLAVVPEKVIVAKRLAQCLNPSLPSGVHQKALEVYGYIFALLKPDGLARDLSLYLPGIAPTLTFASLSVRPLFLSLVETYIAHLDAACIRPALKAILLS
;
A
#
# COMPACT_ATOMS: atom_id res chain seq x y z
N MET A 1 3.81 -46.31 55.14
CA MET A 1 4.67 -46.02 53.97
C MET A 1 4.05 -44.82 53.26
N SER A 2 4.60 -43.64 53.53
CA SER A 2 4.28 -42.38 52.87
C SER A 2 4.90 -42.32 51.48
N LEU A 3 4.24 -41.65 50.53
CA LEU A 3 4.85 -40.73 49.56
C LEU A 3 3.78 -39.77 49.01
N ASP A 4 3.71 -38.57 49.59
CA ASP A 4 3.10 -37.36 48.99
C ASP A 4 4.15 -36.68 48.11
N PRO A 5 3.89 -36.39 46.83
CA PRO A 5 4.77 -35.52 46.05
C PRO A 5 4.29 -34.06 46.14
N ALA A 6 5.00 -33.32 46.98
CA ALA A 6 5.62 -32.03 46.68
C ALA A 6 4.89 -31.03 45.75
N SER A 7 4.37 -29.98 46.39
CA SER A 7 4.69 -28.57 46.10
C SER A 7 4.92 -28.15 44.63
N LEU A 8 3.96 -27.47 44.04
CA LEU A 8 4.22 -26.47 43.00
C LEU A 8 3.86 -25.08 43.51
N ALA A 9 4.88 -24.37 43.96
CA ALA A 9 4.81 -22.95 44.27
C ALA A 9 4.74 -22.13 42.97
N ARG A 10 3.79 -21.19 42.95
CA ARG A 10 3.70 -19.89 42.26
C ARG A 10 4.51 -19.68 40.96
N SER A 11 3.77 -19.32 39.92
CA SER A 11 4.19 -18.32 38.95
C SER A 11 3.03 -17.34 38.74
N SER A 12 3.08 -16.22 39.46
CA SER A 12 2.27 -15.04 39.17
C SER A 12 3.01 -14.22 38.12
N SER A 13 2.64 -14.40 36.85
CA SER A 13 3.15 -13.55 35.78
C SER A 13 2.65 -12.12 35.95
N PRO A 14 3.54 -11.11 36.07
CA PRO A 14 3.13 -9.73 36.12
C PRO A 14 2.71 -9.26 34.72
N ALA A 15 1.73 -8.37 34.68
CA ALA A 15 1.27 -7.66 33.50
C ALA A 15 2.45 -7.02 32.75
N SER A 16 2.80 -7.57 31.59
CA SER A 16 3.69 -6.92 30.64
C SER A 16 2.90 -5.88 29.87
N SER A 17 3.13 -4.63 30.25
CA SER A 17 2.70 -3.40 29.61
C SER A 17 2.61 -3.53 28.09
N GLU A 18 1.38 -3.48 27.57
CA GLU A 18 1.12 -3.35 26.16
C GLU A 18 1.63 -1.96 25.72
N ALA A 19 2.85 -1.96 25.20
CA ALA A 19 3.56 -0.79 24.69
C ALA A 19 2.71 -0.11 23.61
N SER A 20 1.96 0.90 24.03
CA SER A 20 1.14 1.73 23.16
C SER A 20 2.03 2.78 22.48
N LEU A 21 2.67 2.44 21.36
CA LEU A 21 3.33 3.40 20.45
C LEU A 21 3.24 2.91 18.99
N PRO A 22 3.07 3.75 17.94
CA PRO A 22 2.88 5.20 17.92
C PRO A 22 1.79 5.65 16.91
N LYS A 23 0.50 5.33 17.13
CA LYS A 23 -0.59 5.90 16.29
C LYS A 23 -0.64 7.43 16.33
N ASN A 24 -0.06 8.04 17.37
CA ASN A 24 -0.05 9.48 17.60
C ASN A 24 1.08 10.20 16.83
N GLN A 25 2.25 9.57 16.60
CA GLN A 25 3.34 10.22 15.85
C GLN A 25 3.05 10.28 14.35
N SER A 26 2.43 9.25 13.78
CA SER A 26 2.07 9.26 12.35
C SER A 26 1.03 10.35 12.06
N ARG A 27 0.02 10.52 12.91
CA ARG A 27 -0.97 11.61 12.81
C ARG A 27 -0.35 12.99 12.96
N ALA A 28 0.55 13.19 13.94
CA ALA A 28 1.23 14.46 14.13
C ALA A 28 2.14 14.83 12.94
N TYR A 29 2.81 13.84 12.34
CA TYR A 29 3.61 14.03 11.13
C TYR A 29 2.73 14.41 9.92
N GLU A 30 1.61 13.71 9.72
CA GLU A 30 0.64 14.02 8.66
C GLU A 30 0.03 15.42 8.81
N ASP A 31 -0.27 15.86 10.03
CA ASP A 31 -0.79 17.22 10.27
C ASP A 31 0.28 18.32 10.10
N GLY A 32 1.56 18.01 10.36
CA GLY A 32 2.68 18.89 10.04
C GLY A 32 2.86 19.06 8.53
N LEU A 33 2.77 17.95 7.79
CA LEU A 33 2.82 17.90 6.32
C LEU A 33 1.74 18.77 5.66
N LYS A 34 0.51 18.73 6.18
CA LYS A 34 -0.62 19.51 5.64
C LYS A 34 -0.41 21.03 5.70
N LYS A 35 0.50 21.52 6.54
CA LYS A 35 0.83 22.95 6.63
C LYS A 35 1.82 23.38 5.55
N ASP A 36 2.62 22.45 5.02
CA ASP A 36 3.59 22.71 3.96
C ASP A 36 2.90 23.09 2.63
N LYS A 37 3.33 24.21 2.03
CA LYS A 37 2.75 24.73 0.77
C LYS A 37 3.04 23.80 -0.42
N ALA A 38 4.23 23.20 -0.47
CA ALA A 38 4.61 22.25 -1.52
C ALA A 38 3.80 20.96 -1.39
N TYR A 39 3.62 20.44 -0.17
CA TYR A 39 2.75 19.28 0.07
C TYR A 39 1.30 19.57 -0.33
N ARG A 40 0.71 20.71 0.07
CA ARG A 40 -0.68 21.04 -0.32
C ARG A 40 -0.88 21.11 -1.83
N ARG A 41 0.07 21.68 -2.57
CA ARG A 41 0.02 21.72 -4.03
C ARG A 41 0.10 20.31 -4.62
N TYR A 42 1.01 19.49 -4.10
CA TYR A 42 1.16 18.10 -4.50
C TYR A 42 -0.12 17.28 -4.23
N ALA A 43 -0.67 17.37 -3.02
CA ALA A 43 -1.92 16.71 -2.64
C ALA A 43 -3.10 17.16 -3.52
N SER A 44 -3.25 18.45 -3.80
CA SER A 44 -4.29 18.96 -4.70
C SER A 44 -4.17 18.43 -6.13
N ASN A 45 -2.95 18.20 -6.63
CA ASN A 45 -2.76 17.60 -7.94
C ASN A 45 -3.17 16.12 -7.96
N VAL A 46 -2.88 15.38 -6.89
CA VAL A 46 -3.31 13.99 -6.73
C VAL A 46 -4.83 13.91 -6.62
N GLU A 47 -5.46 14.75 -5.79
CA GLU A 47 -6.92 14.83 -5.64
C GLU A 47 -7.63 15.12 -6.97
N ARG A 48 -7.11 16.08 -7.76
CA ARG A 48 -7.64 16.38 -9.10
C ARG A 48 -7.48 15.21 -10.08
N ALA A 49 -6.45 14.39 -9.93
CA ALA A 49 -6.33 13.17 -10.72
C ALA A 49 -7.34 12.11 -10.27
N LEU A 50 -7.54 11.96 -8.95
CA LEU A 50 -8.51 11.02 -8.37
C LEU A 50 -9.95 11.36 -8.75
N SER A 51 -10.33 12.64 -8.84
CA SER A 51 -11.70 13.05 -9.21
C SER A 51 -12.10 12.62 -10.63
N LEU A 52 -11.15 12.33 -11.52
CA LEU A 52 -11.42 11.82 -12.87
C LEU A 52 -11.95 10.39 -12.83
N PHE A 53 -11.51 9.61 -11.86
CA PHE A 53 -11.97 8.23 -11.68
C PHE A 53 -13.47 8.17 -11.42
N ASP A 54 -14.00 9.12 -10.64
CA ASP A 54 -15.40 9.13 -10.21
C ASP A 54 -16.36 9.74 -11.25
N THR A 55 -15.84 10.52 -12.20
CA THR A 55 -16.67 11.34 -13.11
C THR A 55 -16.68 10.85 -14.55
N THR A 56 -15.69 10.07 -15.01
CA THR A 56 -15.46 9.88 -16.45
C THR A 56 -15.17 8.46 -16.93
N LEU A 57 -15.12 7.44 -16.05
CA LEU A 57 -14.76 6.09 -16.50
C LEU A 57 -15.94 5.36 -17.15
N GLN A 58 -16.03 5.45 -18.48
CA GLN A 58 -16.99 4.67 -19.27
C GLN A 58 -16.26 3.61 -20.13
N GLU A 59 -15.02 3.90 -20.54
CA GLU A 59 -14.24 3.03 -21.42
C GLU A 59 -12.83 2.72 -20.87
N TRP A 60 -12.19 1.67 -21.39
CA TRP A 60 -10.84 1.26 -20.96
C TRP A 60 -9.78 2.34 -21.20
N ALA A 61 -9.95 3.20 -22.21
CA ALA A 61 -9.03 4.30 -22.50
C ALA A 61 -9.05 5.39 -21.41
N ASP A 62 -10.19 5.58 -20.73
CA ASP A 62 -10.31 6.53 -19.62
C ASP A 62 -9.48 6.08 -18.42
N TYR A 63 -9.38 4.77 -18.18
CA TYR A 63 -8.52 4.21 -17.12
C TYR A 63 -7.04 4.51 -17.39
N ILE A 64 -6.57 4.34 -18.64
CA ILE A 64 -5.18 4.65 -19.00
C ILE A 64 -4.91 6.15 -18.84
N SER A 65 -5.85 7.00 -19.25
CA SER A 65 -5.75 8.46 -19.10
C SER A 65 -5.70 8.88 -17.64
N PHE A 66 -6.58 8.31 -16.81
CA PHE A 66 -6.58 8.48 -15.36
C PHE A 66 -5.23 8.07 -14.75
N LEU A 67 -4.76 6.85 -15.02
CA LEU A 67 -3.50 6.32 -14.47
C LEU A 67 -2.31 7.18 -14.89
N SER A 68 -2.28 7.65 -16.14
CA SER A 68 -1.24 8.53 -16.66
C SER A 68 -1.23 9.90 -15.96
N ARG A 69 -2.41 10.46 -15.67
CA ARG A 69 -2.52 11.72 -14.92
C ARG A 69 -2.17 11.54 -13.45
N LEU A 70 -2.59 10.43 -12.84
CA LEU A 70 -2.23 10.09 -11.47
C LEU A 70 -0.72 9.91 -11.33
N LEU A 71 -0.07 9.19 -12.25
CA LEU A 71 1.38 9.02 -12.24
C LEU A 71 2.11 10.37 -12.33
N LYS A 72 1.70 11.24 -13.27
CA LYS A 72 2.29 12.59 -13.39
C LYS A 72 2.09 13.42 -12.12
N ALA A 73 0.92 13.32 -11.49
CA ALA A 73 0.66 13.99 -10.22
C ALA A 73 1.60 13.46 -9.12
N LEU A 74 1.74 12.14 -8.98
CA LEU A 74 2.65 11.49 -8.03
C LEU A 74 4.12 11.87 -8.29
N GLN A 75 4.53 11.98 -9.56
CA GLN A 75 5.87 12.43 -9.97
C GLN A 75 6.19 13.89 -9.62
N SER A 76 5.17 14.71 -9.36
CA SER A 76 5.34 16.08 -8.87
C SER A 76 5.60 16.19 -7.36
N HIS A 77 5.87 15.07 -6.68
CA HIS A 77 6.19 15.07 -5.24
C HIS A 77 7.42 15.94 -4.94
N PRO A 78 7.43 16.68 -3.81
CA PRO A 78 8.64 17.34 -3.33
C PRO A 78 9.71 16.31 -2.92
N LEU A 79 10.97 16.53 -3.29
CA LEU A 79 12.08 15.58 -3.05
C LEU A 79 12.30 15.25 -1.56
N SER A 80 11.89 16.15 -0.66
CA SER A 80 11.97 15.96 0.79
C SER A 80 10.87 15.04 1.35
N LEU A 81 9.86 14.69 0.55
CA LEU A 81 8.64 14.04 1.01
C LEU A 81 8.42 12.70 0.30
N ALA A 82 8.62 11.61 1.05
CA ALA A 82 8.33 10.24 0.61
C ALA A 82 6.92 9.81 1.08
N VAL A 83 5.88 10.52 0.63
CA VAL A 83 4.49 10.28 1.05
C VAL A 83 3.54 10.29 -0.14
N VAL A 84 2.51 9.45 -0.08
CA VAL A 84 1.41 9.42 -1.05
C VAL A 84 0.18 10.10 -0.44
N PRO A 85 -0.27 11.25 -0.97
CA PRO A 85 -1.51 11.89 -0.56
C PRO A 85 -2.70 10.97 -0.89
N GLU A 86 -3.71 10.96 -0.02
CA GLU A 86 -4.92 10.15 -0.19
C GLU A 86 -4.62 8.66 -0.48
N LYS A 87 -3.57 8.11 0.14
CA LYS A 87 -3.05 6.75 -0.17
C LYS A 87 -4.11 5.66 -0.19
N VAL A 88 -5.14 5.76 0.68
CA VAL A 88 -6.24 4.79 0.74
C VAL A 88 -7.07 4.82 -0.55
N ILE A 89 -7.42 6.02 -1.02
CA ILE A 89 -8.18 6.20 -2.25
C ILE A 89 -7.31 5.80 -3.45
N VAL A 90 -6.05 6.21 -3.48
CA VAL A 90 -5.08 5.83 -4.52
C VAL A 90 -4.98 4.30 -4.63
N ALA A 91 -4.73 3.59 -3.52
CA ALA A 91 -4.64 2.14 -3.51
C ALA A 91 -5.93 1.47 -3.99
N LYS A 92 -7.08 1.96 -3.52
CA LYS A 92 -8.40 1.46 -3.95
C LYS A 92 -8.61 1.61 -5.46
N ARG A 93 -8.30 2.78 -6.04
CA ARG A 93 -8.45 3.01 -7.48
C ARG A 93 -7.48 2.15 -8.30
N LEU A 94 -6.24 2.00 -7.84
CA LEU A 94 -5.27 1.13 -8.50
C LEU A 94 -5.69 -0.35 -8.48
N ALA A 95 -6.26 -0.83 -7.38
CA ALA A 95 -6.83 -2.17 -7.30
C ALA A 95 -7.98 -2.36 -8.31
N GLN A 96 -8.85 -1.37 -8.46
CA GLN A 96 -9.94 -1.41 -9.45
C GLN A 96 -9.41 -1.45 -10.90
N CYS A 97 -8.29 -0.79 -11.18
CA CYS A 97 -7.62 -0.88 -12.48
C CYS A 97 -7.00 -2.27 -12.76
N LEU A 98 -6.88 -3.13 -11.75
CA LEU A 98 -6.45 -4.53 -11.87
C LEU A 98 -7.64 -5.50 -11.88
N ASN A 99 -8.81 -5.06 -12.36
CA ASN A 99 -9.95 -5.96 -12.58
C ASN A 99 -9.68 -6.88 -13.81
N PRO A 100 -9.90 -8.21 -13.71
CA PRO A 100 -9.72 -9.14 -14.83
C PRO A 100 -10.50 -8.78 -16.10
N SER A 101 -11.61 -8.06 -15.98
CA SER A 101 -12.42 -7.62 -17.14
C SER A 101 -11.79 -6.48 -17.94
N LEU A 102 -10.76 -5.81 -17.41
CA LEU A 102 -10.06 -4.74 -18.09
C LEU A 102 -8.94 -5.29 -18.99
N PRO A 103 -8.59 -4.58 -20.08
CA PRO A 103 -7.55 -5.05 -20.99
C PRO A 103 -6.16 -4.92 -20.38
N SER A 104 -5.23 -5.75 -20.89
CA SER A 104 -3.84 -5.82 -20.42
C SER A 104 -3.08 -4.50 -20.48
N GLY A 105 -3.45 -3.56 -21.36
CA GLY A 105 -2.86 -2.21 -21.38
C GLY A 105 -3.16 -1.40 -20.11
N VAL A 106 -4.35 -1.55 -19.54
CA VAL A 106 -4.73 -0.91 -18.27
C VAL A 106 -3.95 -1.55 -17.11
N HIS A 107 -3.84 -2.88 -17.09
CA HIS A 107 -3.08 -3.60 -16.07
C HIS A 107 -1.60 -3.20 -16.06
N GLN A 108 -0.96 -3.14 -17.24
CA GLN A 108 0.43 -2.70 -17.37
C GLN A 108 0.61 -1.29 -16.81
N LYS A 109 -0.28 -0.36 -17.16
CA LYS A 109 -0.19 1.01 -16.66
C LYS A 109 -0.42 1.09 -15.15
N ALA A 110 -1.33 0.28 -14.60
CA ALA A 110 -1.56 0.23 -13.16
C ALA A 110 -0.32 -0.28 -12.41
N LEU A 111 0.33 -1.33 -12.90
CA LEU A 111 1.57 -1.86 -12.31
C LEU A 111 2.73 -0.85 -12.38
N GLU A 112 2.81 -0.05 -13.43
CA GLU A 112 3.78 1.07 -13.50
C GLU A 112 3.55 2.09 -12.37
N VAL A 113 2.29 2.42 -12.07
CA VAL A 113 1.97 3.34 -10.95
C VAL A 113 2.29 2.68 -9.59
N TYR A 114 1.99 1.39 -9.41
CA TYR A 114 2.41 0.67 -8.20
C TYR A 114 3.93 0.71 -8.03
N GLY A 115 4.70 0.43 -9.08
CA GLY A 115 6.16 0.45 -9.03
C GLY A 115 6.70 1.82 -8.64
N TYR A 116 6.12 2.90 -9.20
CA TYR A 116 6.47 4.27 -8.81
C TYR A 116 6.19 4.55 -7.34
N ILE A 117 5.02 4.15 -6.83
CA ILE A 117 4.65 4.34 -5.42
C ILE A 117 5.61 3.58 -4.50
N PHE A 118 5.96 2.34 -4.85
CA PHE A 118 6.85 1.51 -4.03
C PHE A 118 8.27 2.10 -3.99
N ALA A 119 8.76 2.64 -5.11
CA ALA A 119 10.01 3.39 -5.16
C ALA A 119 9.96 4.67 -4.31
N LEU A 120 8.86 5.42 -4.38
CA LEU A 120 8.67 6.67 -3.63
C LEU A 120 8.66 6.43 -2.11
N LEU A 121 7.95 5.40 -1.64
CA LEU A 121 7.79 5.10 -0.21
C LEU A 121 9.06 4.54 0.43
N LYS A 122 9.97 3.96 -0.37
CA LYS A 122 11.15 3.22 0.09
C LYS A 122 10.76 2.00 0.96
N PRO A 123 11.70 1.12 1.35
CA PRO A 123 11.36 -0.10 2.09
C PRO A 123 10.60 0.17 3.40
N ASP A 124 11.01 1.18 4.18
CA ASP A 124 10.37 1.50 5.48
C ASP A 124 8.94 2.00 5.32
N GLY A 125 8.69 2.86 4.33
CA GLY A 125 7.34 3.37 4.04
C GLY A 125 6.45 2.27 3.48
N LEU A 126 6.99 1.48 2.56
CA LEU A 126 6.26 0.37 1.95
C LEU A 126 5.89 -0.69 2.98
N ALA A 127 6.79 -1.07 3.90
CA ALA A 127 6.49 -2.04 4.94
C ALA A 127 5.29 -1.63 5.82
N ARG A 128 5.15 -0.33 6.13
CA ARG A 128 4.02 0.20 6.91
C ARG A 128 2.72 0.16 6.13
N ASP A 129 2.77 0.49 4.83
CA ASP A 129 1.60 0.60 3.97
C ASP A 129 1.34 -0.67 3.14
N LEU A 130 2.11 -1.75 3.32
CA LEU A 130 2.02 -2.97 2.51
C LEU A 130 0.62 -3.58 2.60
N SER A 131 0.01 -3.58 3.78
CA SER A 131 -1.35 -4.09 3.99
C SER A 131 -2.43 -3.32 3.23
N LEU A 132 -2.12 -2.09 2.77
CA LEU A 132 -3.01 -1.28 1.96
C LEU A 132 -2.89 -1.63 0.46
N TYR A 133 -1.67 -1.85 -0.03
CA TYR A 133 -1.40 -2.05 -1.45
C TYR A 133 -1.45 -3.52 -1.88
N LEU A 134 -0.98 -4.44 -1.03
CA LEU A 134 -0.82 -5.84 -1.39
C LEU A 134 -2.15 -6.54 -1.74
N PRO A 135 -3.28 -6.32 -1.03
CA PRO A 135 -4.56 -6.93 -1.41
C PRO A 135 -5.03 -6.56 -2.81
N GLY A 136 -4.74 -5.32 -3.25
CA GLY A 136 -5.11 -4.84 -4.58
C GLY A 136 -4.30 -5.44 -5.72
N ILE A 137 -3.03 -5.77 -5.47
CA ILE A 137 -2.13 -6.30 -6.50
C ILE A 137 -2.10 -7.84 -6.51
N ALA A 138 -2.31 -8.50 -5.37
CA ALA A 138 -2.11 -9.95 -5.20
C ALA A 138 -2.90 -10.84 -6.19
N PRO A 139 -4.19 -10.55 -6.50
CA PRO A 139 -4.95 -11.38 -7.44
C PRO A 139 -4.43 -11.34 -8.88
N THR A 140 -3.62 -10.33 -9.24
CA THR A 140 -3.21 -10.05 -10.61
C THR A 140 -2.60 -11.25 -11.31
N LEU A 141 -1.76 -12.03 -10.61
CA LEU A 141 -1.07 -13.16 -11.20
C LEU A 141 -2.02 -14.26 -11.71
N THR A 142 -3.23 -14.37 -11.14
CA THR A 142 -4.21 -15.40 -11.50
C THR A 142 -4.83 -15.18 -12.90
N PHE A 143 -4.89 -13.93 -13.37
CA PHE A 143 -5.47 -13.58 -14.67
C PHE A 143 -4.51 -12.80 -15.59
N ALA A 144 -3.32 -12.43 -15.12
CA ALA A 144 -2.34 -11.66 -15.87
C ALA A 144 -1.96 -12.34 -17.20
N SER A 145 -1.99 -11.56 -18.28
CA SER A 145 -1.48 -11.95 -19.59
C SER A 145 0.03 -12.19 -19.58
N LEU A 146 0.56 -12.78 -20.66
CA LEU A 146 2.01 -12.99 -20.84
C LEU A 146 2.82 -11.68 -20.81
N SER A 147 2.22 -10.55 -21.18
CA SER A 147 2.86 -9.23 -21.10
C SER A 147 2.83 -8.60 -19.71
N VAL A 148 1.83 -8.96 -18.88
CA VAL A 148 1.64 -8.40 -17.53
C VAL A 148 2.43 -9.18 -16.48
N ARG A 149 2.55 -10.50 -16.62
CA ARG A 149 3.26 -11.37 -15.65
C ARG A 149 4.69 -10.91 -15.34
N PRO A 150 5.55 -10.59 -16.32
CA PRO A 150 6.91 -10.14 -16.03
C PRO A 150 6.95 -8.84 -15.23
N LEU A 151 6.02 -7.91 -15.48
CA LEU A 151 5.94 -6.65 -14.73
C LEU A 151 5.53 -6.88 -13.29
N PHE A 152 4.55 -7.75 -13.05
CA PHE A 152 4.14 -8.12 -11.70
C PHE A 152 5.28 -8.79 -10.93
N LEU A 153 5.95 -9.78 -11.53
CA LEU A 153 7.04 -10.50 -10.88
C LEU A 153 8.22 -9.58 -10.55
N SER A 154 8.62 -8.71 -11.49
CA SER A 154 9.66 -7.71 -11.26
C SER A 154 9.33 -6.79 -10.08
N LEU A 155 8.07 -6.40 -9.94
CA LEU A 155 7.61 -5.53 -8.85
C LEU A 155 7.65 -6.26 -7.49
N VAL A 156 7.26 -7.54 -7.44
CA VAL A 156 7.37 -8.37 -6.24
C VAL A 156 8.84 -8.60 -5.86
N GLU A 157 9.69 -8.98 -6.81
CA GLU A 157 11.12 -9.22 -6.59
C GLU A 157 11.84 -7.97 -6.12
N THR A 158 11.59 -6.82 -6.75
CA THR A 158 12.31 -5.58 -6.46
C THR A 158 11.88 -4.95 -5.13
N TYR A 159 10.61 -5.06 -4.75
CA TYR A 159 10.07 -4.27 -3.63
C TYR A 159 9.56 -5.11 -2.46
N ILE A 160 8.97 -6.29 -2.72
CA ILE A 160 8.27 -7.07 -1.69
C ILE A 160 9.20 -8.14 -1.11
N ALA A 161 10.01 -8.80 -1.94
CA ALA A 161 10.91 -9.87 -1.52
C ALA A 161 12.00 -9.42 -0.52
N HIS A 162 12.30 -8.12 -0.49
CA HIS A 162 13.30 -7.53 0.42
C HIS A 162 12.71 -6.99 1.73
N LEU A 163 11.39 -7.09 1.93
CA LEU A 163 10.76 -6.63 3.17
C LEU A 163 10.85 -7.68 4.28
N ASP A 164 10.85 -7.21 5.53
CA ASP A 164 10.82 -8.09 6.70
C ASP A 164 9.52 -8.92 6.72
N ALA A 165 9.65 -10.23 6.97
CA ALA A 165 8.53 -11.16 7.09
C ALA A 165 7.45 -10.70 8.10
N ALA A 166 7.83 -9.91 9.11
CA ALA A 166 6.90 -9.36 10.09
C ALA A 166 5.83 -8.45 9.46
N CYS A 167 6.16 -7.70 8.40
CA CYS A 167 5.21 -6.81 7.72
C CYS A 167 4.33 -7.52 6.69
N ILE A 168 4.75 -8.70 6.23
CA ILE A 168 4.01 -9.53 5.27
C ILE A 168 2.78 -10.15 5.95
N ARG A 169 2.87 -10.57 7.22
CA ARG A 169 1.77 -11.23 7.93
C ARG A 169 0.48 -10.37 7.99
N PRO A 170 0.50 -9.07 8.35
CA PRO A 170 -0.66 -8.20 8.24
C PRO A 170 -1.23 -8.09 6.82
N ALA A 171 -0.36 -8.01 5.81
CA ALA A 171 -0.77 -7.89 4.42
C ALA A 171 -1.44 -9.17 3.89
N LEU A 172 -0.95 -10.35 4.29
CA LEU A 172 -1.59 -11.64 4.00
C LEU A 172 -2.97 -11.75 4.65
N LYS A 173 -3.13 -11.28 5.90
CA LYS A 173 -4.45 -11.22 6.54
C LYS A 173 -5.40 -10.31 5.77
N ALA A 174 -4.90 -9.18 5.27
CA ALA A 174 -5.71 -8.27 4.46
C ALA A 174 -6.17 -8.92 3.14
N ILE A 175 -5.31 -9.71 2.48
CA ILE A 175 -5.69 -10.51 1.29
C ILE A 175 -6.79 -11.52 1.63
N LEU A 176 -6.73 -12.17 2.78
CA LEU A 176 -7.75 -13.16 3.19
C LEU A 176 -9.12 -12.53 3.51
N LEU A 177 -9.15 -11.22 3.79
CA LEU A 177 -10.36 -10.48 4.19
C LEU A 177 -10.91 -9.59 3.07
N SER A 178 -10.23 -9.49 1.93
CA SER A 178 -10.55 -8.61 0.80
C SER A 178 -11.47 -9.24 -0.22
#